data_AF-A0A6B2CZ96-F1
#
_entry.id   AF-A0A6B2CZ96-F1
#
_cell.length_a   1.000
_cell.length_b   1.000
_cell.length_c   1.000
_cell.angle_alpha   90.00
_cell.angle_beta   90.00
_cell.angle_gamma   90.00
#
_symmetry.space_group_name_H-M   'P 1'
#
loop_
_entity.id
_entity.type
_entity.pdbx_description
1 polymer ?
#
loop_
_entity_poly.entity_id
_entity_poly.type
_entity_poly.pdbx_seq_one_letter_code
_entity_poly.pdbx_strand_id
1 'polypeptide(L)'
;MVERWCARGASVVDLGAQPFIVSCALKAMGYDVTAVDVEPEPYMPIAERCSVKVVKRDLERERLDIRGADCAVFTEVIEHLHYYYVPQVLSEINKSLKPGGYL
;
A
#
# COMPACT_ATOMS: atom_id res chain seq x y z
N MET A 1 -9.88 -7.90 8.04
CA MET A 1 -9.90 -7.74 6.56
C MET A 1 -8.73 -8.50 5.93
N VAL A 2 -7.48 -8.03 6.10
CA VAL A 2 -6.25 -8.73 5.64
C VAL A 2 -6.05 -10.09 6.33
N GLU A 3 -6.41 -10.21 7.61
CA GLU A 3 -6.27 -11.43 8.43
C GLU A 3 -6.97 -12.69 7.89
N ARG A 4 -7.96 -12.52 6.99
CA ARG A 4 -8.67 -13.65 6.36
C ARG A 4 -7.86 -14.26 5.22
N TRP A 5 -6.94 -13.50 4.66
CA TRP A 5 -6.22 -13.83 3.43
C TRP A 5 -4.72 -14.02 3.68
N CYS A 6 -4.17 -13.36 4.69
CA CYS A 6 -2.76 -13.37 4.98
C CYS A 6 -2.46 -13.79 6.43
N ALA A 7 -1.40 -14.60 6.56
CA ALA A 7 -0.86 -14.99 7.86
C ALA A 7 -0.38 -13.75 8.64
N ARG A 8 -0.37 -13.85 9.97
CA ARG A 8 0.19 -12.80 10.83
C ARG A 8 1.67 -12.59 10.50
N GLY A 9 2.13 -11.33 10.49
CA GLY A 9 3.50 -11.00 10.09
C GLY A 9 3.73 -10.92 8.59
N ALA A 10 2.71 -11.21 7.76
CA ALA A 10 2.79 -11.03 6.32
C ALA A 10 3.14 -9.59 5.94
N SER A 11 3.79 -9.45 4.80
CA SER A 11 4.11 -8.18 4.16
C SER A 11 2.87 -7.59 3.47
N VAL A 12 2.56 -6.33 3.77
CA VAL A 12 1.40 -5.62 3.22
C VAL A 12 1.85 -4.29 2.63
N VAL A 13 1.41 -4.02 1.41
CA VAL A 13 1.60 -2.72 0.74
C VAL A 13 0.29 -1.95 0.79
N ASP A 14 0.29 -0.81 1.45
CA ASP A 14 -0.86 0.10 1.53
C ASP A 14 -0.67 1.21 0.51
N LEU A 15 -1.58 1.36 -0.45
CA LEU A 15 -1.45 2.22 -1.62
C LEU A 15 -2.40 3.41 -1.49
N GLY A 16 -1.96 4.61 -1.88
CA GLY A 16 -2.71 5.85 -1.62
C GLY A 16 -2.97 6.02 -0.12
N ALA A 17 -1.90 5.79 0.66
CA ALA A 17 -2.02 5.44 2.05
C ALA A 17 -2.34 6.62 2.98
N GLN A 18 -2.25 7.88 2.54
CA GLN A 18 -2.61 9.01 3.40
C GLN A 18 -4.07 8.89 3.90
N PRO A 19 -4.35 9.23 5.17
CA PRO A 19 -3.46 9.79 6.20
C PRO A 19 -2.79 8.73 7.12
N PHE A 20 -2.50 7.54 6.58
CA PHE A 20 -1.80 6.39 7.19
C PHE A 20 -2.55 5.65 8.29
N ILE A 21 -3.86 5.89 8.44
CA ILE A 21 -4.67 5.25 9.49
C ILE A 21 -4.76 3.74 9.27
N VAL A 22 -4.99 3.32 8.03
CA VAL A 22 -5.01 1.89 7.67
C VAL A 22 -3.63 1.28 7.87
N SER A 23 -2.57 1.95 7.43
CA SER A 23 -1.19 1.49 7.60
C SER A 23 -0.82 1.31 9.08
N CYS A 24 -1.17 2.27 9.93
CA CYS A 24 -0.98 2.22 11.38
C CYS A 24 -1.74 1.04 12.01
N ALA A 25 -3.01 0.84 11.62
CA ALA A 25 -3.82 -0.25 12.13
C ALA A 25 -3.21 -1.62 11.76
N LEU A 26 -2.81 -1.80 10.50
CA LEU A 26 -2.14 -3.02 10.04
C LEU A 26 -0.81 -3.24 10.76
N LYS A 27 -0.02 -2.19 10.99
CA LYS A 27 1.23 -2.29 11.75
C LYS A 27 0.97 -2.72 13.19
N ALA A 28 -0.04 -2.16 13.86
CA ALA A 28 -0.45 -2.52 15.21
C ALA A 28 -0.98 -3.97 15.32
N MET A 29 -1.58 -4.49 14.25
CA MET A 29 -1.99 -5.90 14.15
C MET A 29 -0.80 -6.88 13.98
N GLY A 30 0.39 -6.34 13.68
CA GLY A 30 1.63 -7.09 13.57
C GLY A 30 2.00 -7.49 12.14
N TYR A 31 1.51 -6.79 11.12
CA TYR A 31 1.95 -6.96 9.73
C TYR A 31 3.22 -6.15 9.43
N ASP A 32 3.97 -6.56 8.41
CA ASP A 32 5.08 -5.77 7.88
C ASP A 32 4.58 -4.81 6.81
N VAL A 33 4.27 -3.57 7.20
CA VAL A 33 3.58 -2.60 6.37
C VAL A 33 4.55 -1.64 5.68
N THR A 34 4.40 -1.53 4.36
CA THR A 34 4.94 -0.42 3.55
C THR A 34 3.79 0.42 3.00
N ALA A 35 3.70 1.67 3.40
CA ALA A 35 2.74 2.65 2.89
C ALA A 35 3.32 3.38 1.67
N VAL A 36 2.50 3.60 0.65
CA VAL A 36 2.87 4.26 -0.61
C VAL A 36 1.88 5.37 -0.87
N ASP A 37 2.40 6.58 -1.11
CA ASP A 37 1.58 7.75 -1.41
C ASP A 37 2.33 8.72 -2.34
N VAL A 38 1.59 9.52 -3.11
CA VAL A 38 2.15 10.52 -4.03
C VAL A 38 2.61 11.77 -3.28
N GLU A 39 1.96 12.11 -2.17
CA GLU A 39 2.25 13.29 -1.36
C GLU A 39 2.17 12.93 0.13
N PRO A 40 3.08 12.08 0.65
CA PRO A 40 2.99 11.61 2.03
C PRO A 40 3.20 12.70 3.09
N GLU A 41 3.89 13.79 2.73
CA GLU A 41 4.46 14.79 3.64
C GLU A 41 3.48 15.36 4.69
N PRO A 42 2.24 15.76 4.34
CA PRO A 42 1.27 16.32 5.31
C PRO A 42 1.02 15.47 6.56
N TYR A 43 1.07 14.14 6.44
CA TYR A 43 0.73 13.21 7.53
C TYR A 43 1.91 12.33 7.98
N MET A 44 3.15 12.62 7.54
CA MET A 44 4.34 11.86 7.94
C MET A 44 4.49 11.67 9.47
N PRO A 45 4.19 12.67 10.33
CA PRO A 45 4.27 12.46 11.78
C PRO A 45 3.38 11.32 12.32
N ILE A 46 2.27 11.00 11.64
CA ILE A 46 1.40 9.86 12.00
C ILE A 46 2.11 8.55 11.67
N ALA A 47 2.64 8.42 10.46
CA ALA A 47 3.37 7.23 10.03
C ALA A 47 4.60 6.96 10.91
N GLU A 48 5.36 8.00 11.24
CA GLU A 48 6.54 7.92 12.14
C GLU A 48 6.14 7.41 13.53
N ARG A 49 5.07 7.94 14.11
CA ARG A 49 4.55 7.51 15.42
C ARG A 49 4.15 6.03 15.43
N CYS A 50 3.65 5.52 14.30
CA CYS A 50 3.28 4.12 14.14
C CYS A 50 4.43 3.23 13.67
N SER A 51 5.63 3.78 13.42
CA SER A 51 6.76 3.06 12.80
C SER A 51 6.39 2.40 11.46
N VAL A 52 5.58 3.08 10.66
CA VAL A 52 5.22 2.66 9.31
C VAL A 52 6.29 3.13 8.33
N LYS A 53 6.78 2.22 7.48
CA LYS A 53 7.67 2.58 6.38
C LYS A 53 6.86 3.27 5.30
N VAL A 54 7.27 4.46 4.88
CA VAL A 54 6.59 5.23 3.83
C VAL A 54 7.49 5.34 2.59
N VAL A 55 6.90 5.18 1.41
CA VAL A 55 7.57 5.35 0.12
C VAL A 55 6.76 6.33 -0.72
N LYS A 56 7.38 7.46 -1.09
CA LYS A 56 6.76 8.44 -1.99
C LYS A 56 6.80 7.95 -3.43
N ARG A 57 5.66 7.71 -4.06
CA ARG A 57 5.54 7.34 -5.49
C ARG A 57 4.21 7.83 -6.06
N ASP A 58 4.25 8.32 -7.29
CA ASP A 58 3.07 8.51 -8.13
C ASP A 58 2.71 7.19 -8.83
N LEU A 59 1.58 6.57 -8.45
CA LEU A 59 1.14 5.30 -9.02
C LEU A 59 0.86 5.38 -10.53
N GLU A 60 0.44 6.54 -11.05
CA GLU A 60 0.11 6.71 -12.46
C GLU A 60 1.36 6.77 -13.35
N ARG A 61 2.43 7.34 -12.82
CA ARG A 61 3.62 7.72 -13.60
C ARG A 61 4.85 6.90 -13.28
N GLU A 62 4.93 6.34 -12.08
CA GLU A 62 6.13 5.69 -11.57
C GLU A 62 5.88 4.21 -11.32
N ARG A 63 6.95 3.41 -11.41
CA ARG A 63 6.87 1.98 -11.08
C ARG A 63 6.84 1.82 -9.57
N LEU A 64 6.04 0.87 -9.09
CA LEU A 64 5.84 0.64 -7.65
C LEU A 64 7.11 0.08 -6.96
N ASP A 65 8.08 -0.46 -7.71
CA ASP A 65 9.40 -1.01 -7.27
C ASP A 65 9.45 -1.87 -5.99
N ILE A 66 8.29 -2.26 -5.47
CA ILE A 66 8.06 -3.24 -4.42
C ILE A 66 7.75 -4.58 -5.10
N ARG A 67 8.31 -5.67 -4.58
CA ARG A 67 8.15 -7.01 -5.13
C ARG A 67 7.98 -8.02 -4.00
N GLY A 68 7.20 -9.07 -4.27
CA GLY A 68 7.03 -10.21 -3.36
C GLY A 68 6.13 -9.96 -2.16
N ALA A 69 5.30 -8.91 -2.18
CA ALA A 69 4.35 -8.66 -1.10
C ALA A 69 3.29 -9.77 -1.02
N ASP A 70 2.81 -10.06 0.19
CA ASP A 70 1.74 -11.04 0.42
C ASP A 70 0.37 -10.45 0.08
N CYS A 71 0.19 -9.15 0.36
CA CYS A 71 -1.05 -8.44 0.13
C CYS A 71 -0.79 -6.99 -0.28
N ALA A 72 -1.63 -6.47 -1.17
CA ALA A 72 -1.78 -5.06 -1.43
C ALA A 72 -3.16 -4.63 -0.95
N VAL A 73 -3.27 -3.43 -0.39
CA VAL A 73 -4.53 -2.83 0.04
C VAL A 73 -4.62 -1.40 -0.50
N PHE A 74 -5.82 -1.01 -0.87
CA PHE A 74 -6.21 0.36 -1.20
C PHE A 74 -7.68 0.51 -0.81
N THR A 75 -8.03 1.57 -0.08
CA THR A 75 -9.41 1.78 0.38
C THR A 75 -10.16 2.81 -0.47
N GLU A 76 -9.53 3.95 -0.73
CA GLU A 76 -10.12 5.08 -1.45
C GLU A 76 -9.02 5.65 -2.37
N VAL A 77 -8.80 5.01 -3.52
CA VAL A 77 -7.66 5.28 -4.41
C VAL A 77 -8.08 5.31 -5.86
N ILE A 78 -8.83 4.30 -6.31
CA ILE A 78 -9.17 4.12 -7.73
C ILE A 78 -9.92 5.34 -8.29
N GLU A 79 -10.80 5.93 -7.49
CA GLU A 79 -11.59 7.11 -7.81
C GLU A 79 -10.78 8.42 -7.89
N HIS A 80 -9.58 8.44 -7.29
CA HIS A 80 -8.65 9.54 -7.38
C HIS A 80 -7.70 9.42 -8.59
N LEU A 81 -7.62 8.22 -9.19
CA LEU A 81 -6.84 8.00 -10.39
C LEU A 81 -7.58 8.50 -11.62
N HIS A 82 -6.83 9.07 -12.56
CA HIS A 82 -7.32 9.32 -13.89
C HIS A 82 -7.62 7.97 -14.56
N TYR A 83 -8.87 7.78 -15.00
CA TYR A 83 -9.40 6.50 -15.50
C TYR A 83 -8.51 5.82 -16.57
N TYR A 84 -7.80 6.61 -17.38
CA TYR A 84 -6.87 6.12 -18.39
C TYR A 84 -5.71 5.28 -17.81
N TYR A 85 -5.21 5.62 -16.62
CA TYR A 85 -4.07 4.95 -16.00
C TYR A 85 -4.47 3.78 -15.09
N VAL A 86 -5.75 3.64 -14.71
CA VAL A 86 -6.23 2.59 -13.80
C VAL A 86 -5.77 1.17 -14.22
N PRO A 87 -5.87 0.74 -15.49
CA PRO A 87 -5.40 -0.59 -15.89
C PRO A 87 -3.89 -0.78 -15.68
N GLN A 88 -3.09 0.24 -15.95
CA GLN A 88 -1.64 0.22 -15.72
C GLN A 88 -1.34 0.14 -14.23
N VAL A 89 -1.99 0.97 -13.42
CA VAL A 89 -1.82 1.01 -11.96
C VAL A 89 -2.13 -0.37 -11.36
N LEU A 90 -3.29 -0.95 -11.67
CA LEU A 90 -3.66 -2.29 -11.20
C LEU A 90 -2.66 -3.36 -11.68
N SER A 91 -2.13 -3.23 -12.89
CA SER A 91 -1.09 -4.13 -13.40
C SER A 91 0.21 -4.03 -12.59
N GLU A 92 0.65 -2.82 -12.24
CA GLU A 92 1.85 -2.62 -11.43
C GLU A 92 1.66 -3.09 -9.98
N ILE A 93 0.47 -2.88 -9.40
CA ILE A 93 0.15 -3.42 -8.07
C ILE A 93 0.21 -4.94 -8.09
N ASN A 94 -0.39 -5.60 -9.09
CA ASN A 94 -0.33 -7.04 -9.22
C ASN A 94 1.11 -7.57 -9.38
N LYS A 95 2.00 -6.83 -10.06
CA LYS A 95 3.43 -7.17 -10.17
C LYS A 95 4.20 -7.00 -8.86
N SER A 96 3.66 -6.25 -7.90
CA SER A 96 4.27 -6.11 -6.57
C SER A 96 4.01 -7.32 -5.68
N LEU A 97 2.98 -8.11 -5.98
CA LEU A 97 2.59 -9.29 -5.24
C LEU A 97 3.45 -10.50 -5.61
N LYS A 98 3.65 -11.41 -4.65
CA LYS A 98 4.16 -12.76 -4.93
C LYS A 98 3.11 -13.59 -5.68
N PRO A 99 3.49 -14.70 -6.35
CA PRO A 99 2.50 -15.66 -6.86
C PRO A 99 1.54 -16.12 -5.75
N GLY A 100 0.24 -15.95 -5.98
CA GLY A 100 -0.81 -16.24 -5.00
C GLY A 100 -0.98 -15.18 -3.90
N GLY A 101 -0.34 -14.02 -4.02
CA GLY A 101 -0.63 -12.85 -3.18
C GLY A 101 -2.02 -12.28 -3.46
N TYR A 102 -2.50 -11.47 -2.52
CA TYR A 102 -3.85 -10.93 -2.56
C TYR A 102 -3.86 -9.44 -2.89
N LEU A 103 -4.79 -9.06 -3.76
CA LEU A 103 -5.18 -7.69 -4.03
C LEU A 103 -6.53 -7.42 -3.37
#